data_AF-A0A3S4NXE2-F1
#
_entry.id   AF-A0A3S4NXE2-F1
#
_cell.length_a   1.000
_cell.length_b   1.000
_cell.length_c   1.000
_cell.angle_alpha   90.00
_cell.angle_beta   90.00
_cell.angle_gamma   90.00
#
_symmetry.space_group_name_H-M   'P 1'
#
loop_
_entity.id
_entity.type
_entity.pdbx_description
1 polymer ?
#
loop_
_entity_poly.entity_id
_entity_poly.type
_entity_poly.pdbx_seq_one_letter_code
_entity_poly.pdbx_strand_id
1 'polypeptide(L)'
;MARRFAVDFVGGDLKAAAPKGIEPVITLSSGEAKQIEILYIEPIEGYRIQFDWYPTSDSTDPVDMRMYLRCQGDAISETWLYQYFPPAPDKRQYVDDRVMS
;
A
#
# COMPACT_ATOMS: atom_id res chain seq x y z
N MET A 1 6.66 6.47 11.74
CA MET A 1 5.57 5.84 10.95
C MET A 1 4.32 6.66 11.17
N ALA A 2 3.59 7.07 10.14
CA ALA A 2 2.40 7.91 10.34
C ALA A 2 1.08 7.22 9.94
N ARG A 3 1.08 6.31 8.95
CA ARG A 3 -0.13 5.57 8.59
C ARG A 3 0.19 4.29 7.83
N ARG A 4 -0.49 3.19 8.17
CA ARG A 4 -0.51 1.95 7.40
C ARG A 4 -1.73 1.92 6.48
N PHE A 5 -1.52 1.46 5.25
CA PHE A 5 -2.57 1.18 4.28
C PHE A 5 -2.55 -0.30 3.93
N ALA A 6 -3.74 -0.88 3.78
CA ALA A 6 -3.95 -2.23 3.30
C ALA A 6 -4.99 -2.17 2.17
N VAL A 7 -4.63 -2.65 0.99
CA VAL A 7 -5.51 -2.66 -0.19
C VAL A 7 -5.59 -4.07 -0.71
N ASP A 8 -6.81 -4.57 -0.84
CA ASP A 8 -7.08 -5.93 -1.32
C ASP A 8 -7.42 -5.91 -2.80
N PHE A 9 -6.70 -6.72 -3.58
CA PHE A 9 -6.96 -6.96 -5.00
C PHE A 9 -7.51 -8.37 -5.18
N VAL A 10 -8.65 -8.49 -5.86
CA VAL A 10 -9.36 -9.76 -6.08
C VAL A 10 -9.71 -9.88 -7.56
N GLY A 11 -9.61 -11.10 -8.10
CA GLY A 11 -10.00 -11.43 -9.48
C GLY A 11 -8.91 -11.21 -10.53
N GLY A 12 -9.32 -11.12 -11.80
CA GLY A 12 -8.41 -11.01 -12.94
C GLY A 12 -7.39 -12.15 -13.01
N ASP A 13 -6.19 -11.84 -13.49
CA ASP A 13 -5.11 -12.81 -13.65
C ASP A 13 -4.23 -12.97 -12.41
N LEU A 14 -4.63 -12.42 -11.25
CA LEU A 14 -3.80 -12.36 -10.04
C LEU A 14 -3.34 -13.75 -9.56
N LYS A 15 -4.24 -14.74 -9.55
CA LYS A 15 -3.88 -16.12 -9.16
C LYS A 15 -2.87 -16.76 -10.12
N ALA A 16 -2.99 -16.48 -11.42
CA ALA A 16 -2.07 -17.00 -12.44
C ALA A 16 -0.74 -16.24 -12.46
N ALA A 17 -0.74 -14.97 -12.05
CA ALA A 17 0.43 -14.11 -11.96
C ALA A 17 1.26 -14.36 -10.69
N ALA A 18 0.64 -14.77 -9.58
CA ALA A 18 1.33 -14.94 -8.31
C ALA A 18 2.56 -15.85 -8.34
N PRO A 19 2.53 -17.04 -8.99
CA PRO A 19 3.72 -17.88 -9.12
C PRO A 19 4.86 -17.23 -9.92
N LYS A 20 4.54 -16.24 -10.77
CA LYS A 20 5.51 -15.50 -11.60
C LYS A 20 6.06 -14.25 -10.91
N GLY A 21 5.51 -13.89 -9.73
CA GLY A 21 5.86 -12.70 -8.97
C GLY A 21 4.92 -11.53 -9.26
N ILE A 22 4.23 -11.08 -8.22
CA ILE A 22 3.43 -9.85 -8.23
C ILE A 22 4.29 -8.74 -7.63
N GLU A 23 4.28 -7.58 -8.27
CA GLU A 23 4.96 -6.38 -7.79
C GLU A 23 3.96 -5.21 -7.70
N PRO A 24 3.79 -4.61 -6.51
CA PRO A 24 3.04 -3.37 -6.38
C PRO A 24 3.87 -2.19 -6.87
N VAL A 25 3.33 -1.44 -7.84
CA VAL A 25 3.90 -0.17 -8.28
C VAL A 25 3.19 0.95 -7.55
N ILE A 26 3.86 1.53 -6.55
CA ILE A 26 3.31 2.58 -5.69
C ILE A 26 3.92 3.93 -6.10
N THR A 27 3.07 4.94 -6.27
CA THR A 27 3.49 6.33 -6.51
C THR A 27 2.81 7.24 -5.48
N LEU A 28 3.60 8.09 -4.86
CA LEU A 28 3.15 9.04 -3.85
C LEU A 28 3.58 10.44 -4.29
N SER A 29 2.69 11.42 -4.20
CA SER A 29 3.03 12.83 -4.43
C SER A 29 3.98 13.40 -3.37
N SER A 30 3.92 12.89 -2.13
CA SER A 30 4.85 13.21 -1.06
C SER A 30 4.98 12.06 -0.03
N GLY A 31 6.09 12.06 0.71
CA GLY A 31 6.45 10.96 1.60
C GLY A 31 7.00 9.73 0.87
N GLU A 32 7.18 8.65 1.63
CA GLU A 32 7.76 7.39 1.16
C GLU A 32 6.91 6.20 1.59
N ALA A 33 6.74 5.23 0.69
CA ALA A 33 6.18 3.93 1.03
C ALA A 33 7.31 3.02 1.55
N LYS A 34 7.11 2.42 2.73
CA LYS A 34 8.04 1.49 3.38
C LYS A 34 7.28 0.27 3.89
N GLN A 35 8.01 -0.75 4.32
CA GLN A 35 7.42 -1.99 4.87
C GLN A 35 6.34 -2.59 3.93
N ILE A 36 6.69 -2.70 2.64
CA ILE A 36 5.76 -3.23 1.64
C ILE A 36 5.66 -4.74 1.82
N GLU A 37 4.45 -5.23 2.06
CA GLU A 37 4.13 -6.64 2.24
C GLU A 37 3.04 -7.04 1.24
N ILE A 38 3.18 -8.25 0.69
CA ILE A 38 2.20 -8.87 -0.20
C ILE A 38 1.70 -10.12 0.51
N LEU A 39 0.43 -10.11 0.90
CA LEU A 39 -0.17 -11.17 1.70
C LEU A 39 -1.30 -11.82 0.90
N TYR A 40 -1.28 -13.14 0.77
CA TYR A 40 -2.44 -13.87 0.26
C TYR A 40 -3.51 -13.95 1.35
N ILE A 41 -4.72 -13.50 1.04
CA ILE A 41 -5.86 -13.51 1.96
C ILE A 41 -6.85 -14.56 1.47
N GLU A 42 -6.80 -15.74 2.10
CA GLU A 42 -7.58 -16.92 1.70
C GLU A 42 -9.10 -16.68 1.68
N PRO A 43 -9.73 -15.99 2.67
CA PRO A 43 -11.17 -15.74 2.66
C PRO A 43 -11.71 -14.95 1.46
N ILE A 44 -10.87 -14.15 0.81
CA ILE A 44 -11.25 -13.37 -0.39
C ILE A 44 -10.53 -13.88 -1.64
N GLU A 45 -9.77 -14.96 -1.52
CA GLU A 45 -8.92 -15.54 -2.57
C GLU A 45 -8.12 -14.48 -3.35
N GLY A 46 -7.59 -13.49 -2.64
CA GLY A 46 -6.98 -12.29 -3.19
C GLY A 46 -5.65 -11.93 -2.54
N TYR A 47 -5.04 -10.85 -3.00
CA TYR A 47 -3.76 -10.35 -2.50
C TYR A 47 -3.95 -9.00 -1.84
N ARG A 48 -3.54 -8.91 -0.57
CA ARG A 48 -3.42 -7.67 0.19
C ARG A 48 -2.04 -7.10 -0.02
N ILE A 49 -1.99 -5.87 -0.52
CA ILE A 49 -0.78 -5.06 -0.44
C ILE A 49 -0.87 -4.19 0.79
N GLN A 50 0.11 -4.34 1.67
CA GLN A 50 0.26 -3.50 2.85
C GLN A 50 1.52 -2.66 2.70
N PHE A 51 1.43 -1.38 3.04
CA PHE A 51 2.60 -0.52 3.13
C PHE A 51 2.37 0.58 4.15
N ASP A 52 3.48 1.08 4.68
CA ASP A 52 3.51 2.20 5.60
C ASP A 52 3.92 3.46 4.87
N TRP A 53 3.10 4.49 4.99
CA TRP A 53 3.46 5.84 4.57
C TRP A 53 4.28 6.53 5.67
N TYR A 54 5.45 7.03 5.27
CA TYR A 54 6.33 7.84 6.09
C TYR A 54 6.40 9.27 5.54
N PRO A 55 6.11 10.30 6.35
CA PRO A 55 6.29 11.67 5.93
C PRO A 55 7.77 11.98 5.69
N THR A 56 8.05 12.74 4.63
CA THR A 56 9.38 13.32 4.37
C THR A 56 9.44 14.80 4.73
N SER A 57 8.32 15.38 5.19
CA SER A 57 8.22 16.76 5.68
C SER A 57 7.09 16.91 6.71
N ASP A 58 7.03 18.09 7.33
CA ASP A 58 5.95 18.46 8.25
C ASP A 58 4.68 18.95 7.56
N SER A 59 4.65 19.02 6.22
CA SER A 59 3.46 19.45 5.46
C SER A 59 2.24 18.60 5.80
N THR A 60 1.07 19.24 5.86
CA THR A 60 -0.24 18.61 6.01
C THR A 60 -1.04 18.63 4.71
N ASP A 61 -0.40 18.96 3.58
CA ASP A 61 -1.06 18.97 2.28
C ASP A 61 -1.54 17.55 1.91
N PRO A 62 -2.63 17.43 1.13
CA PRO A 62 -3.10 16.13 0.68
C PRO A 62 -2.02 15.36 -0.08
N VAL A 63 -1.94 14.06 0.21
CA VAL A 63 -1.03 13.13 -0.46
C VAL A 63 -1.83 12.30 -1.45
N ASP A 64 -1.65 12.58 -2.73
CA ASP A 64 -2.13 11.71 -3.80
C ASP A 64 -1.32 10.41 -3.80
N MET A 65 -2.04 9.29 -3.73
CA MET A 65 -1.52 7.93 -3.72
C MET A 65 -2.10 7.15 -4.89
N ARG A 66 -1.22 6.46 -5.60
CA ARG A 66 -1.57 5.60 -6.73
C ARG A 66 -0.88 4.26 -6.58
N MET A 67 -1.62 3.18 -6.84
CA MET A 67 -1.06 1.84 -6.87
C MET A 67 -1.71 0.98 -7.95
N TYR A 68 -0.91 0.15 -8.62
CA TYR A 68 -1.40 -0.97 -9.41
C TYR A 68 -0.42 -2.15 -9.25
N LEU A 69 -0.87 -3.35 -9.62
CA LEU A 69 -0.06 -4.56 -9.59
C LEU A 69 0.50 -4.82 -10.98
N ARG A 70 1.79 -5.18 -11.04
CA ARG A 70 2.43 -5.67 -12.26
C ARG A 70 3.00 -7.08 -12.07
N CYS A 71 3.13 -7.82 -13.16
CA CYS A 71 3.85 -9.08 -13.22
C CYS A 71 4.61 -9.14 -14.54
N GLN A 72 5.92 -9.42 -14.47
CA GLN A 72 6.79 -9.52 -15.66
C GLN A 72 6.73 -8.32 -16.63
N GLY A 73 6.45 -7.12 -16.11
CA GLY A 73 6.37 -5.88 -16.89
C GLY A 73 4.94 -5.47 -17.28
N ASP A 74 3.98 -6.39 -17.23
CA ASP A 74 2.59 -6.11 -17.58
C ASP A 74 1.76 -5.73 -16.35
N ALA A 75 0.87 -4.75 -16.51
CA ALA A 75 -0.11 -4.41 -15.47
C ALA A 75 -1.20 -5.49 -15.42
N ILE A 76 -1.47 -6.02 -14.23
CA ILE A 76 -2.40 -7.14 -14.00
C ILE A 76 -3.60 -6.76 -13.13
N SER A 77 -3.71 -5.49 -12.74
CA SER A 77 -4.84 -4.94 -11.98
C SER A 77 -5.27 -3.59 -12.54
N GLU A 78 -6.44 -3.15 -12.11
CA GLU A 78 -6.79 -1.73 -12.16
C GLU A 78 -5.85 -0.88 -11.30
N THR A 79 -5.94 0.44 -11.49
CA THR A 79 -5.20 1.40 -10.67
C THR A 79 -6.05 1.87 -9.50
N TRP A 80 -5.61 1.55 -8.28
CA TRP A 80 -6.13 2.15 -7.05
C TRP A 80 -5.65 3.60 -6.95
N LEU A 81 -6.58 4.54 -6.80
CA LEU A 81 -6.34 5.96 -6.60
C LEU A 81 -6.95 6.38 -5.27
N TYR A 82 -6.16 7.05 -4.43
CA TYR A 82 -6.61 7.50 -3.13
C TYR A 82 -5.90 8.80 -2.76
N GLN A 83 -6.60 9.68 -2.05
CA GLN A 83 -6.01 10.90 -1.50
C GLN A 83 -6.03 10.80 0.02
N TYR A 84 -4.85 10.88 0.63
CA TYR A 84 -4.68 10.83 2.08
C TYR A 84 -4.47 12.24 2.64
N PHE A 85 -5.16 12.56 3.73
CA PHE A 85 -5.02 13.84 4.43
C PHE A 85 -4.24 13.61 5.73
N PRO A 86 -2.93 13.87 5.74
CA PRO A 86 -2.10 13.61 6.91
C PRO A 86 -2.48 14.54 8.07
N PRO A 87 -2.52 14.04 9.33
CA PRO A 87 -2.70 14.90 10.48
C PRO A 87 -1.46 15.78 10.71
N ALA A 88 -1.62 16.77 11.59
CA ALA A 88 -0.51 17.61 12.05
C ALA A 88 0.67 16.76 12.59
N PRO A 89 1.93 17.19 12.43
CA PRO A 89 3.12 16.41 12.78
C PRO A 89 3.11 15.82 14.18
N ASP A 90 2.67 16.59 15.18
CA ASP A 90 2.57 16.19 16.59
C ASP A 90 1.53 15.09 16.85
N LYS A 91 0.58 14.92 15.93
CA LYS A 91 -0.50 13.93 15.98
C LYS A 91 -0.25 12.71 15.10
N ARG A 92 0.90 12.62 14.44
CA ARG A 92 1.32 11.44 13.67
C ARG A 92 1.85 10.36 14.62
N GLN A 93 0.99 9.90 15.52
CA GLN A 93 1.31 8.81 16.44
C GLN A 93 0.84 7.49 15.86
N TYR A 94 1.71 6.49 15.87
CA TYR A 94 1.36 5.13 15.53
C TYR A 94 1.68 4.21 16.70
N VAL A 95 0.72 3.36 17.06
CA VAL A 95 0.92 2.24 17.97
C VAL A 95 1.26 1.03 17.10
N ASP A 96 2.47 0.50 17.22
CA ASP A 96 2.82 -0.76 16.58
C ASP A 96 2.26 -1.91 17.42
N ASP A 97 1.08 -2.38 17.04
CA ASP A 97 0.38 -3.47 17.71
C ASP A 97 1.20 -4.78 17.72
N ARG A 98 2.24 -4.91 16.88
CA ARG A 98 3.15 -6.08 16.88
C ARG A 98 4.14 -6.07 18.05
N VAL A 99 4.42 -4.89 18.61
CA VAL A 99 5.36 -4.73 19.74
C VAL A 99 4.65 -4.91 21.09
N MET A 100 3.31 -4.93 21.09
CA MET A 100 2.47 -5.07 22.28
C MET A 100 2.13 -6.54 22.64
N SER A 101 2.80 -7.53 22.01
CA SER A 101 2.62 -8.97 22.25
C SER A 101 3.73 -9.58 23.11
#